data_AF-A0A3S0DX25-F1
#
_entry.id   AF-A0A3S0DX25-F1
#
_cell.length_a   1.000
_cell.length_b   1.000
_cell.length_c   1.000
_cell.angle_alpha   90.00
_cell.angle_beta   90.00
_cell.angle_gamma   90.00
#
_symmetry.space_group_name_H-M   'P 1'
#
loop_
_entity.id
_entity.type
_entity.pdbx_description
1 polymer ?
#
loop_
_entity_poly.entity_id
_entity_poly.type
_entity_poly.pdbx_seq_one_letter_code
_entity_poly.pdbx_strand_id
1 'polypeptide(L)'
;MTLAFAGDTNFNNQLGALRSSPGTVLSAIAPTLSAADVTMLNLEAALGTGGSPQPKKFTFQVPAQAIDAVKAAGVDVVTMANNHGMDFGPVGFADSLRIKRESGFPILGIGADDTEAYTPWVTETKGQRIGYIGANDIFDDNL
;
A
#
# COMPACT_ATOMS: atom_id res chain seq x y z
N MET A 1 -24.40 3.23 -1.02
CA MET A 1 -22.94 3.44 -0.99
C MET A 1 -22.30 2.16 -0.54
N THR A 2 -21.36 1.63 -1.30
CA THR A 2 -20.62 0.39 -1.01
C THR A 2 -19.14 0.70 -0.84
N LEU A 3 -18.56 0.24 0.25
CA LEU A 3 -17.12 0.37 0.52
C LEU A 3 -16.53 -1.04 0.56
N ALA A 4 -15.39 -1.26 -0.10
CA ALA A 4 -14.67 -2.52 -0.03
C ALA A 4 -13.32 -2.33 0.68
N PHE A 5 -12.96 -3.31 1.52
CA PHE A 5 -11.70 -3.36 2.23
C PHE A 5 -11.02 -4.69 1.92
N ALA A 6 -9.92 -4.63 1.18
CA ALA A 6 -9.04 -5.77 0.96
C ALA A 6 -8.00 -5.82 2.09
N GLY A 7 -7.81 -7.01 2.65
CA GLY A 7 -6.82 -7.25 3.70
C GLY A 7 -5.38 -7.25 3.16
N ASP A 8 -4.50 -7.82 3.97
CA ASP A 8 -3.06 -7.81 3.79
C ASP A 8 -2.65 -8.43 2.46
N THR A 9 -2.02 -7.61 1.62
CA THR A 9 -1.54 -8.00 0.28
C THR A 9 -0.06 -7.66 0.17
N ASN A 10 0.80 -8.68 0.10
CA ASN A 10 2.25 -8.53 0.06
C ASN A 10 2.92 -8.93 -1.27
N PHE A 11 2.16 -9.53 -2.20
CA PHE A 11 2.63 -9.97 -3.53
C PHE A 11 3.89 -10.86 -3.55
N ASN A 12 4.27 -11.49 -2.44
CA ASN A 12 5.54 -12.22 -2.32
C ASN A 12 5.67 -13.35 -3.35
N ASN A 13 4.55 -13.98 -3.73
CA ASN A 13 4.51 -15.05 -4.74
C ASN A 13 4.25 -14.54 -6.17
N GLN A 14 4.10 -13.22 -6.36
CA GLN A 14 3.71 -12.59 -7.62
C GLN A 14 4.74 -11.57 -8.13
N LEU A 15 5.94 -11.50 -7.53
CA LEU A 15 6.98 -10.54 -7.90
C LEU A 15 7.39 -10.58 -9.39
N GLY A 16 7.36 -11.76 -10.01
CA GLY A 16 7.60 -11.89 -11.45
C GLY A 16 6.49 -11.24 -12.27
N ALA A 17 5.23 -11.55 -11.94
CA ALA A 17 4.05 -11.02 -12.60
C ALA A 17 3.88 -9.51 -12.38
N LEU A 18 4.23 -8.98 -11.20
CA LEU A 18 4.28 -7.54 -10.95
C LEU A 18 5.22 -6.82 -11.92
N ARG A 19 6.35 -7.43 -12.29
CA ARG A 19 7.32 -6.80 -13.21
C ARG A 19 6.91 -6.92 -14.67
N SER A 20 6.29 -8.02 -15.07
CA SER A 20 5.96 -8.29 -16.48
C SER A 20 4.55 -7.87 -16.88
N SER A 21 3.57 -7.96 -15.98
CA SER A 21 2.15 -7.76 -16.27
C SER A 21 1.38 -7.35 -14.99
N PRO A 22 1.75 -6.22 -14.34
CA PRO A 22 1.19 -5.85 -13.05
C PRO A 22 -0.34 -5.75 -13.05
N GLY A 23 -0.93 -5.24 -14.15
CA GLY A 23 -2.38 -5.06 -14.25
C GLY A 23 -3.21 -6.34 -14.24
N THR A 24 -2.62 -7.53 -14.42
CA THR A 24 -3.34 -8.81 -14.39
C THR A 24 -3.22 -9.55 -13.06
N VAL A 25 -2.32 -9.10 -12.16
CA VAL A 25 -1.98 -9.79 -10.92
C VAL A 25 -3.19 -9.98 -10.01
N LEU A 26 -4.11 -9.01 -9.97
CA LEU A 26 -5.34 -9.04 -9.16
C LEU A 26 -6.61 -9.23 -10.00
N SER A 27 -6.48 -9.64 -11.27
CA SER A 27 -7.61 -9.73 -12.21
C SER A 27 -8.77 -10.61 -11.73
N ALA A 28 -8.49 -11.68 -10.97
CA ALA A 28 -9.52 -12.57 -10.44
C ALA A 28 -10.47 -11.89 -9.43
N ILE A 29 -9.97 -10.92 -8.66
CA ILE A 29 -10.75 -10.19 -7.64
C ILE A 29 -11.17 -8.79 -8.10
N ALA A 30 -10.55 -8.27 -9.17
CA ALA A 30 -10.83 -6.94 -9.72
C ALA A 30 -12.33 -6.65 -9.95
N PRO A 31 -13.17 -7.58 -10.47
CA PRO A 31 -14.61 -7.32 -10.62
C PRO A 31 -15.33 -7.06 -9.30
N THR A 32 -14.83 -7.62 -8.19
CA THR A 32 -15.41 -7.39 -6.84
C THR A 32 -14.95 -6.05 -6.28
N LEU A 33 -13.65 -5.74 -6.39
CA LEU A 33 -13.06 -4.50 -5.88
C LEU A 33 -13.58 -3.28 -6.65
N SER A 34 -13.54 -3.31 -7.98
CA SER A 34 -13.99 -2.21 -8.83
C SER A 34 -15.50 -1.95 -8.81
N ALA A 35 -16.31 -2.87 -8.26
CA ALA A 35 -17.76 -2.69 -8.14
C ALA A 35 -18.16 -1.83 -6.93
N ALA A 36 -17.24 -1.58 -5.98
CA ALA A 36 -17.48 -0.70 -4.85
C ALA A 36 -17.41 0.77 -5.25
N ASP A 37 -18.08 1.65 -4.48
CA ASP A 37 -17.97 3.09 -4.68
C ASP A 37 -16.59 3.63 -4.23
N VAL A 38 -15.96 2.97 -3.25
CA VAL A 38 -14.55 3.19 -2.85
C VAL A 38 -13.96 1.88 -2.33
N THR A 39 -12.74 1.55 -2.77
CA THR A 39 -11.96 0.40 -2.30
C THR A 39 -10.66 0.83 -1.65
N MET A 40 -10.42 0.29 -0.44
CA MET A 40 -9.16 0.39 0.27
C MET A 40 -8.47 -0.97 0.37
N LEU A 41 -7.14 -1.00 0.26
CA LEU A 41 -6.34 -2.22 0.41
C LEU A 41 -5.19 -2.02 1.42
N ASN A 42 -4.92 -3.00 2.27
CA ASN A 42 -3.71 -3.02 3.10
C ASN A 42 -2.52 -3.58 2.30
N LEU A 43 -1.56 -2.72 1.96
CA LEU A 43 -0.33 -3.10 1.27
C LEU A 43 0.73 -3.49 2.31
N GLU A 44 0.81 -4.78 2.59
CA GLU A 44 1.65 -5.36 3.65
C GLU A 44 3.07 -5.67 3.13
N ALA A 45 3.77 -4.65 2.63
CA ALA A 45 5.15 -4.78 2.14
C ALA A 45 5.85 -3.41 2.09
N ALA A 46 7.19 -3.41 2.15
CA ALA A 46 7.97 -2.24 1.78
C ALA A 46 7.91 -2.01 0.26
N LEU A 47 7.68 -0.77 -0.17
CA LEU A 47 7.71 -0.37 -1.57
C LEU A 47 9.13 0.06 -1.97
N GLY A 48 9.67 -0.54 -3.03
CA GLY A 48 10.97 -0.18 -3.59
C GLY A 48 11.87 -1.36 -3.88
N THR A 49 13.16 -1.06 -4.02
CA THR A 49 14.22 -2.06 -4.23
C THR A 49 15.47 -1.78 -3.40
N GLY A 50 15.50 -0.66 -2.67
CA GLY A 50 16.61 -0.28 -1.82
C GLY A 50 16.61 -0.96 -0.45
N GLY A 51 17.70 -0.75 0.28
CA GLY A 51 17.87 -1.21 1.65
C GLY A 51 18.32 -2.66 1.76
N SER A 52 18.19 -3.20 2.96
CA SER A 52 18.56 -4.58 3.28
C SER A 52 17.54 -5.15 4.27
N PRO A 53 17.18 -6.44 4.12
CA PRO A 53 16.17 -7.06 4.95
C PRO A 53 16.56 -6.96 6.43
N GLN A 54 15.63 -6.47 7.25
CA GLN A 54 15.79 -6.42 8.70
C GLN A 54 15.71 -7.83 9.30
N PRO A 55 16.28 -8.07 10.50
CA PRO A 55 16.30 -9.39 11.15
C PRO A 55 14.91 -9.78 11.68
N LYS A 56 13.97 -10.05 10.78
CA LYS A 56 12.59 -10.45 11.04
C LYS A 56 12.31 -11.80 10.40
N LYS A 57 11.31 -12.52 10.92
CA LYS A 57 10.92 -13.85 10.39
C LYS A 57 10.51 -13.77 8.92
N PHE A 58 9.81 -12.69 8.56
CA PHE A 58 9.38 -12.42 7.20
C PHE A 58 9.69 -10.96 6.87
N THR A 59 10.23 -10.75 5.67
CA THR A 59 10.44 -9.44 5.09
C THR A 59 9.84 -9.43 3.68
N PHE A 60 8.99 -8.45 3.39
CA PHE A 60 8.35 -8.30 2.08
C PHE A 60 8.78 -6.98 1.43
N GLN A 61 9.27 -7.06 0.19
CA GLN A 61 9.54 -5.90 -0.64
C GLN A 61 8.96 -6.11 -2.03
N VAL A 62 8.21 -5.11 -2.48
CA VAL A 62 7.55 -5.09 -3.78
C VAL A 62 7.98 -3.86 -4.56
N PRO A 63 8.17 -3.97 -5.89
CA PRO A 63 8.57 -2.84 -6.70
C PRO A 63 7.38 -1.88 -6.90
N ALA A 64 7.64 -0.68 -7.43
CA ALA A 64 6.61 0.35 -7.63
C ALA A 64 5.41 -0.12 -8.47
N GLN A 65 5.59 -1.12 -9.34
CA GLN A 65 4.53 -1.75 -10.14
C GLN A 65 3.43 -2.41 -9.30
N ALA A 66 3.63 -2.64 -8.00
CA ALA A 66 2.55 -3.01 -7.08
C ALA A 66 1.43 -1.95 -7.08
N ILE A 67 1.76 -0.67 -7.24
CA ILE A 67 0.78 0.41 -7.37
C ILE A 67 -0.03 0.28 -8.67
N ASP A 68 0.59 -0.11 -9.77
CA ASP A 68 -0.12 -0.37 -11.03
C ASP A 68 -1.08 -1.56 -10.90
N ALA A 69 -0.69 -2.60 -10.17
CA ALA A 69 -1.52 -3.77 -9.93
C ALA A 69 -2.78 -3.45 -9.12
N VAL A 70 -2.65 -2.68 -8.03
CA VAL A 70 -3.82 -2.29 -7.21
C VAL A 70 -4.72 -1.31 -7.96
N LYS A 71 -4.16 -0.36 -8.73
CA LYS A 71 -4.94 0.56 -9.58
C LYS A 71 -5.74 -0.21 -10.63
N ALA A 72 -5.11 -1.18 -11.30
CA ALA A 72 -5.80 -2.01 -12.29
C ALA A 72 -6.91 -2.88 -11.68
N ALA A 73 -6.82 -3.19 -10.39
CA ALA A 73 -7.86 -3.94 -9.67
C ALA A 73 -9.06 -3.07 -9.24
N GLY A 74 -9.01 -1.75 -9.44
CA GLY A 74 -10.05 -0.83 -8.96
C GLY A 74 -9.91 -0.45 -7.48
N VAL A 75 -8.68 -0.46 -6.94
CA VAL A 75 -8.39 0.10 -5.61
C VAL A 75 -8.18 1.61 -5.73
N ASP A 76 -8.81 2.38 -4.85
CA ASP A 76 -8.73 3.84 -4.84
C ASP A 76 -7.66 4.37 -3.88
N VAL A 77 -7.38 3.63 -2.81
CA VAL A 77 -6.41 4.00 -1.77
C VAL A 77 -5.77 2.77 -1.15
N VAL A 78 -4.48 2.86 -0.81
CA VAL A 78 -3.81 1.85 0.01
C VAL A 78 -3.37 2.43 1.34
N THR A 79 -3.33 1.58 2.36
CA THR A 79 -2.58 1.85 3.59
C THR A 79 -1.34 0.98 3.63
N MET A 80 -0.27 1.55 4.17
CA MET A 80 0.94 0.84 4.58
C MET A 80 1.15 0.90 6.10
N ALA A 81 0.15 1.34 6.86
CA ALA A 81 0.15 1.23 8.32
C ALA A 81 -0.02 -0.24 8.75
N ASN A 82 1.07 -0.99 8.64
CA ASN A 82 1.23 -2.37 9.07
C ASN A 82 2.69 -2.59 9.49
N ASN A 83 3.01 -3.79 9.98
CA ASN A 83 4.34 -4.17 10.47
C ASN A 83 5.41 -4.33 9.39
N HIS A 84 5.10 -4.16 8.10
CA HIS A 84 6.02 -4.49 7.01
C HIS A 84 6.59 -3.25 6.28
N GLY A 85 6.22 -2.04 6.68
CA GLY A 85 6.73 -0.79 6.07
C GLY A 85 8.24 -0.59 6.22
N MET A 86 8.86 -1.09 7.29
CA MET A 86 10.29 -0.93 7.60
C MET A 86 11.12 -2.20 7.39
N ASP A 87 10.58 -3.20 6.69
CA ASP A 87 11.26 -4.49 6.48
C ASP A 87 12.64 -4.39 5.82
N PHE A 88 12.92 -3.28 5.12
CA PHE A 88 14.19 -3.01 4.45
C PHE A 88 14.92 -1.80 5.05
N GLY A 89 14.57 -1.44 6.29
CA GLY A 89 15.16 -0.35 7.07
C GLY A 89 14.90 1.04 6.49
N PRO A 90 15.60 2.07 7.00
CA PRO A 90 15.40 3.47 6.60
C PRO A 90 15.58 3.72 5.09
N VAL A 91 16.48 2.98 4.45
CA VAL A 91 16.72 3.10 3.00
C VAL A 91 15.53 2.55 2.20
N GLY A 92 15.01 1.38 2.56
CA GLY A 92 13.81 0.83 1.92
C GLY A 92 12.55 1.67 2.18
N PHE A 93 12.43 2.23 3.38
CA PHE A 93 11.33 3.15 3.72
C PHE A 93 11.41 4.48 2.96
N ALA A 94 12.62 5.03 2.78
CA ALA A 94 12.83 6.22 1.95
C ALA A 94 12.37 5.99 0.49
N ASP A 95 12.57 4.78 -0.03
CA ASP A 95 12.03 4.36 -1.32
C ASP A 95 10.49 4.35 -1.32
N SER A 96 9.86 3.85 -0.25
CA SER A 96 8.40 3.85 -0.11
C SER A 96 7.83 5.27 -0.10
N LEU A 97 8.46 6.19 0.63
CA LEU A 97 8.07 7.60 0.64
C LEU A 97 8.29 8.27 -0.72
N ARG A 98 9.37 7.94 -1.43
CA ARG A 98 9.61 8.43 -2.78
C ARG A 98 8.53 7.94 -3.75
N ILE A 99 8.20 6.66 -3.73
CA ILE A 99 7.16 6.06 -4.58
C ILE A 99 5.78 6.65 -4.25
N LYS A 100 5.46 6.85 -2.97
CA LYS A 100 4.25 7.58 -2.55
C LYS A 100 4.16 8.95 -3.22
N ARG A 101 5.22 9.75 -3.18
CA ARG A 101 5.25 11.09 -3.82
C ARG A 101 5.16 11.03 -5.34
N GLU A 102 5.89 10.12 -5.97
CA GLU A 102 6.00 10.04 -7.44
C GLU A 102 4.77 9.41 -8.11
N SER A 103 4.11 8.46 -7.46
CA SER A 103 2.98 7.72 -8.04
C SER A 103 1.71 8.56 -8.18
N GLY A 104 1.56 9.61 -7.36
CA GLY A 104 0.32 10.37 -7.24
C GLY A 104 -0.89 9.55 -6.77
N PHE A 105 -0.68 8.31 -6.34
CA PHE A 105 -1.72 7.42 -5.85
C PHE A 105 -1.88 7.59 -4.32
N PRO A 106 -3.10 7.56 -3.77
CA PRO A 106 -3.29 7.69 -2.33
C PRO A 106 -2.65 6.53 -1.54
N ILE A 107 -1.60 6.84 -0.78
CA ILE A 107 -0.91 5.91 0.13
C ILE A 107 -0.91 6.51 1.55
N LEU A 108 -1.59 5.83 2.47
CA LEU A 108 -1.79 6.25 3.86
C LEU A 108 -0.90 5.47 4.84
N GLY A 109 -0.81 5.97 6.07
CA GLY A 109 -0.18 5.24 7.17
C GLY A 109 1.34 5.30 7.19
N ILE A 110 1.95 6.03 6.25
CA ILE A 110 3.39 6.33 6.20
C ILE A 110 3.59 7.78 5.81
N GLY A 111 4.66 8.40 6.31
CA GLY A 111 5.00 9.80 6.04
C GLY A 111 6.45 10.10 6.41
N ALA A 112 6.94 11.28 6.00
CA ALA A 112 8.22 11.82 6.42
C ALA A 112 8.23 12.17 7.92
N ASP A 113 7.05 12.43 8.48
CA ASP A 113 6.78 12.65 9.90
C ASP A 113 5.40 12.09 10.28
N ASP A 114 5.06 12.23 11.56
CA ASP A 114 3.78 11.79 12.14
C ASP A 114 2.58 12.52 11.50
N THR A 115 2.73 13.81 11.25
CA THR A 115 1.69 14.65 10.65
C THR A 115 1.32 14.15 9.24
N GLU A 116 2.31 13.85 8.41
CA GLU A 116 2.08 13.26 7.09
C GLU A 116 1.54 11.83 7.20
N ALA A 117 2.06 11.01 8.12
CA ALA A 117 1.63 9.62 8.30
C ALA A 117 0.15 9.51 8.70
N TYR A 118 -0.33 10.42 9.56
CA TYR A 118 -1.71 10.49 10.02
C TYR A 118 -2.63 11.36 9.15
N THR A 119 -2.13 11.96 8.06
CA THR A 119 -2.98 12.74 7.16
C THR A 119 -4.00 11.82 6.47
N PRO A 120 -5.30 12.06 6.64
CA PRO A 120 -6.32 11.22 6.02
C PRO A 120 -6.42 11.50 4.52
N TRP A 121 -6.72 10.47 3.73
CA TRP A 121 -7.23 10.68 2.38
C TRP A 121 -8.74 10.88 2.45
N VAL A 122 -9.20 12.00 1.91
CA VAL A 122 -10.61 12.39 1.94
C VAL A 122 -11.15 12.40 0.52
N THR A 123 -12.26 11.73 0.32
CA THR A 123 -12.95 11.65 -0.98
C THR A 123 -14.44 11.97 -0.83
N GLU A 124 -15.07 12.37 -1.93
CA GLU A 124 -16.52 12.54 -2.02
C GLU A 124 -17.09 11.52 -2.99
N THR A 125 -18.04 10.70 -2.53
CA THR A 125 -18.74 9.73 -3.36
C THR A 125 -20.22 9.68 -2.99
N LYS A 126 -21.10 9.59 -3.99
CA LYS A 126 -22.57 9.60 -3.80
C LYS A 126 -23.07 10.71 -2.86
N GLY A 127 -22.48 11.91 -2.95
CA GLY A 127 -22.82 13.08 -2.12
C GLY A 127 -22.39 12.99 -0.65
N GLN A 128 -21.50 12.07 -0.30
CA GLN A 128 -20.95 11.90 1.05
C GLN A 128 -19.44 12.12 1.04
N ARG A 129 -18.95 12.89 2.02
CA ARG A 129 -17.52 13.12 2.25
C ARG A 129 -16.98 12.10 3.26
N ILE A 130 -16.02 11.29 2.86
CA ILE A 130 -15.46 10.18 3.64
C ILE A 130 -13.96 10.39 3.82
N GLY A 131 -13.46 10.23 5.05
CA GLY A 131 -12.03 10.24 5.36
C GLY A 131 -11.52 8.84 5.70
N TYR A 132 -10.37 8.47 5.14
CA TYR A 132 -9.65 7.24 5.39
C TYR A 132 -8.35 7.56 6.12
N ILE A 133 -8.04 6.81 7.17
CA ILE A 133 -6.79 6.91 7.93
C ILE A 133 -6.17 5.52 8.06
N GLY A 134 -4.85 5.44 7.99
CA GLY A 134 -4.08 4.26 8.34
C GLY A 134 -3.30 4.54 9.63
N ALA A 135 -3.39 3.63 10.60
CA ALA A 135 -2.61 3.68 11.82
C ALA A 135 -2.27 2.25 12.27
N ASN A 136 -1.10 2.06 12.86
CA ASN A 136 -0.71 0.83 13.53
C ASN A 136 -0.09 1.17 14.89
N ASP A 137 -0.04 0.21 15.79
CA ASP A 137 0.61 0.31 17.11
C ASP A 137 1.96 -0.41 17.14
N ILE A 138 2.54 -0.65 15.96
CA ILE A 138 3.71 -1.50 15.81
C ILE A 138 4.96 -0.63 15.79
N PHE A 139 5.71 -0.72 16.88
CA PHE A 139 7.04 -0.16 16.97
C PHE A 139 8.02 -1.16 16.35
N ASP A 140 8.75 -0.76 15.30
CA ASP A 140 9.90 -1.52 14.84
C ASP A 140 11.05 -1.26 15.83
N ASP A 141 11.14 -2.09 16.88
CA ASP A 141 12.14 -2.02 17.96
C ASP A 141 13.60 -2.16 17.46
N ASN A 142 13.80 -2.39 16.17
CA ASN A 142 15.11 -2.55 15.51
C ASN A 142 15.58 -1.29 14.77
N LEU A 143 14.91 -0.15 14.97
CA LEU A 143 15.27 1.16 14.42
C LEU A 143 15.79 2.11 15.49
#